data_AF-A0AAJ4E4R4-F1
#
_entry.id   AF-A0AAJ4E4R4-F1
#
_cell.length_a   1.000
_cell.length_b   1.000
_cell.length_c   1.000
_cell.angle_alpha   90.00
_cell.angle_beta   90.00
_cell.angle_gamma   90.00
#
_symmetry.space_group_name_H-M   'P 1'
#
loop_
_entity.id
_entity.type
_entity.pdbx_description
1 polymer ?
#
loop_
_entity_poly.entity_id
_entity_poly.type
_entity_poly.pdbx_seq_one_letter_code
_entity_poly.pdbx_strand_id
1 'polypeptide(L)'
;MNAAAKALPLTGAPVKQLTPAERLWVANSAHALVHGDDIRFKRRLQEAQGVTFERFLIAVDEFAMEKLGASGASQSALGRLVYMAKFGSPACAREAADAVLNCPNPKDALFEIAEGLLRSLAADGVIAQREDEEL
;
A
#
# COMPACT_ATOMS: atom_id res chain seq x y z
N MET A 1 -11.73 -13.33 -24.93
CA MET A 1 -11.33 -14.26 -23.85
C MET A 1 -9.80 -14.19 -23.81
N ASN A 2 -9.14 -13.61 -22.81
CA ASN A 2 -9.24 -13.91 -21.38
C ASN A 2 -9.26 -12.65 -20.52
N ALA A 3 -10.22 -12.62 -19.59
CA ALA A 3 -10.34 -11.64 -18.54
C ALA A 3 -9.46 -12.05 -17.35
N ALA A 4 -8.87 -11.03 -16.71
CA ALA A 4 -8.43 -11.02 -15.33
C ALA A 4 -7.40 -12.09 -14.91
N ALA A 5 -6.12 -11.81 -15.16
CA ALA A 5 -5.08 -12.17 -14.21
C ALA A 5 -5.33 -11.34 -12.93
N LYS A 6 -6.25 -11.82 -12.09
CA LYS A 6 -6.59 -11.19 -10.82
C LYS A 6 -5.42 -11.48 -9.87
N ALA A 7 -4.67 -10.45 -9.50
CA ALA A 7 -3.63 -10.53 -8.48
C ALA A 7 -4.18 -11.27 -7.25
N LEU A 8 -3.52 -12.36 -6.88
CA LEU A 8 -3.81 -13.09 -5.65
C LEU A 8 -3.40 -12.19 -4.48
N PRO A 9 -4.25 -12.01 -3.45
CA PRO A 9 -3.87 -11.26 -2.27
C PRO A 9 -2.74 -11.99 -1.52
N LEU A 10 -1.80 -11.22 -0.98
CA LEU A 10 -0.66 -11.70 -0.18
C LEU A 10 -1.08 -12.47 1.09
N THR A 11 -2.35 -12.40 1.49
CA THR A 11 -2.93 -13.08 2.65
C THR A 11 -4.20 -13.83 2.21
N GLY A 12 -4.22 -15.17 2.33
CA GLY A 12 -5.24 -16.10 1.80
C GLY A 12 -6.68 -16.00 2.35
N ALA A 13 -7.15 -14.82 2.78
CA ALA A 13 -8.54 -14.56 3.12
C ALA A 13 -9.36 -14.16 1.88
N PRO A 14 -10.67 -14.50 1.82
CA PRO A 14 -11.52 -14.05 0.71
C PRO A 14 -11.56 -12.52 0.65
N VAL A 15 -11.17 -11.99 -0.50
CA VAL A 15 -11.17 -10.54 -0.75
C VAL A 15 -12.61 -10.03 -0.73
N LYS A 16 -12.95 -9.19 0.25
CA LYS A 16 -14.22 -8.45 0.27
C LYS A 16 -14.40 -7.75 -1.08
N GLN A 17 -15.48 -8.08 -1.79
CA GLN A 17 -15.81 -7.37 -3.01
C GLN A 17 -16.28 -5.96 -2.65
N LEU A 18 -15.57 -4.96 -3.17
CA LEU A 18 -15.90 -3.56 -2.97
C LEU A 18 -16.94 -3.11 -3.99
N THR A 19 -17.90 -2.30 -3.56
CA THR A 19 -18.80 -1.53 -4.42
C THR A 19 -18.03 -0.50 -5.26
N PRO A 20 -18.61 0.08 -6.33
CA PRO A 20 -17.93 1.13 -7.10
C PRO A 20 -17.49 2.33 -6.25
N ALA A 21 -18.32 2.76 -5.29
CA ALA A 21 -17.99 3.87 -4.40
C ALA A 21 -16.82 3.51 -3.45
N GLU A 22 -16.84 2.32 -2.85
CA GLU A 22 -15.75 1.84 -2.00
C GLU A 22 -14.43 1.69 -2.79
N ARG A 23 -14.48 1.23 -4.05
CA ARG A 23 -13.27 1.15 -4.89
C ARG A 23 -12.68 2.51 -5.17
N LEU A 24 -13.52 3.50 -5.50
CA LEU A 24 -13.05 4.87 -5.74
C LEU A 24 -12.45 5.48 -4.47
N TRP A 25 -13.12 5.29 -3.33
CA TRP A 25 -12.62 5.74 -2.03
C TRP A 25 -11.26 5.11 -1.69
N VAL A 26 -11.11 3.79 -1.89
CA VAL A 26 -9.84 3.07 -1.66
C VAL A 26 -8.75 3.58 -2.60
N ALA A 27 -9.03 3.77 -3.89
CA ALA A 27 -8.04 4.23 -4.85
C ALA A 27 -7.53 5.65 -4.51
N ASN A 28 -8.44 6.57 -4.18
CA ASN A 28 -8.08 7.94 -3.80
C ASN A 28 -7.29 7.96 -2.47
N SER A 29 -7.74 7.18 -1.48
CA SER A 29 -7.08 7.10 -0.18
C SER A 29 -5.71 6.42 -0.26
N ALA A 30 -5.57 5.37 -1.09
CA ALA A 30 -4.29 4.72 -1.34
C ALA A 30 -3.31 5.69 -2.03
N HIS A 31 -3.81 6.52 -2.96
CA HIS A 31 -2.98 7.55 -3.57
C HIS A 31 -2.47 8.55 -2.54
N ALA A 32 -3.31 9.09 -1.67
CA ALA A 32 -2.87 10.00 -0.61
C ALA A 32 -1.85 9.31 0.34
N LEU A 33 -2.15 8.07 0.77
CA LEU A 33 -1.30 7.29 1.67
C LEU A 33 0.09 7.02 1.09
N VAL A 34 0.19 6.59 -0.17
CA VAL A 34 1.49 6.36 -0.85
C VAL A 34 2.31 7.64 -0.97
N HIS A 35 1.67 8.82 -0.96
CA HIS A 35 2.33 10.12 -1.04
C HIS A 35 2.65 10.75 0.34
N GLY A 36 2.42 10.01 1.43
CA GLY A 36 2.86 10.42 2.78
C GLY A 36 1.74 10.88 3.72
N ASP A 37 0.50 10.89 3.28
CA ASP A 37 -0.62 11.36 4.09
C ASP A 37 -1.21 10.27 4.99
N ASP A 38 -1.62 10.65 6.20
CA ASP A 38 -2.49 9.80 7.02
C ASP A 38 -3.91 9.82 6.45
N ILE A 39 -4.54 8.65 6.33
CA ILE A 39 -5.96 8.55 6.00
C ILE A 39 -6.74 8.52 7.31
N ARG A 40 -7.54 9.56 7.56
CA ARG A 40 -8.36 9.68 8.77
C ARG A 40 -9.78 10.04 8.37
N PHE A 41 -10.75 9.36 8.97
CA PHE A 41 -12.16 9.64 8.79
C PHE A 41 -12.92 9.31 10.07
N LYS A 42 -14.11 9.87 10.24
CA LYS A 42 -14.94 9.63 11.41
C LYS A 42 -16.39 9.58 11.01
N ARG A 43 -17.06 8.47 11.30
CA ARG A 43 -18.52 8.38 11.17
C ARG A 43 -19.20 9.12 12.31
N ARG A 44 -20.40 9.65 12.08
CA ARG A 44 -21.23 10.31 13.10
C ARG A 44 -21.41 9.37 14.29
N LEU A 45 -21.14 9.89 15.50
CA LEU A 45 -21.25 9.17 16.77
C LEU A 45 -20.35 7.93 16.91
N GLN A 46 -19.36 7.74 16.03
CA GLN A 46 -18.36 6.67 16.13
C GLN A 46 -16.97 7.23 16.46
N GLU A 47 -16.05 6.36 16.82
CA GLU A 47 -14.63 6.71 16.97
C GLU A 47 -13.98 7.01 15.61
N ALA A 48 -12.92 7.83 15.65
CA ALA A 48 -12.12 8.08 14.46
C ALA A 48 -11.40 6.80 14.01
N GLN A 49 -11.35 6.58 12.70
CA GLN A 49 -10.72 5.43 12.07
C GLN A 49 -9.77 5.90 10.97
N GLY A 50 -8.88 5.01 10.55
CA GLY A 50 -7.89 5.38 9.55
C GLY A 50 -6.72 4.43 9.42
N VAL A 51 -5.82 4.78 8.50
CA VAL A 51 -4.50 4.16 8.33
C VAL A 51 -3.48 5.29 8.36
N THR A 52 -2.51 5.17 9.25
CA THR A 52 -1.39 6.11 9.29
C THR A 52 -0.35 5.76 8.24
N PHE A 53 0.40 6.76 7.78
CA PHE A 53 1.54 6.56 6.89
C PHE A 53 2.58 5.61 7.52
N GLU A 54 2.79 5.70 8.83
CA GLU A 54 3.67 4.77 9.55
C GLU A 54 3.19 3.31 9.44
N ARG A 55 1.88 3.04 9.59
CA ARG A 55 1.37 1.67 9.41
C ARG A 55 1.57 1.18 7.98
N PHE A 56 1.46 2.08 7.00
CA PHE A 56 1.79 1.76 5.61
C PHE A 56 3.27 1.38 5.45
N LEU A 57 4.21 2.18 6.00
CA LEU A 57 5.64 1.86 5.94
C LEU A 57 5.96 0.51 6.61
N ILE A 58 5.33 0.19 7.74
CA ILE A 58 5.49 -1.13 8.38
C ILE A 58 5.04 -2.26 7.42
N ALA A 59 3.94 -2.08 6.70
CA ALA A 59 3.48 -3.09 5.73
C ALA A 59 4.43 -3.19 4.50
N VAL A 60 5.07 -2.08 4.10
CA VAL A 60 6.13 -2.09 3.08
C VAL A 60 7.36 -2.84 3.58
N ASP A 61 7.75 -2.67 4.85
CA ASP A 61 8.85 -3.42 5.47
C ASP A 61 8.52 -4.92 5.52
N GLU A 62 7.31 -5.29 5.95
CA GLU A 62 6.83 -6.67 5.96
C GLU A 62 6.96 -7.31 4.56
N PHE A 63 6.50 -6.61 3.51
CA PHE A 63 6.63 -7.05 2.13
C PHE A 63 8.09 -7.16 1.68
N ALA A 64 8.92 -6.14 1.94
CA ALA A 64 10.32 -6.13 1.56
C ALA A 64 11.10 -7.28 2.22
N MET A 65 10.85 -7.55 3.50
CA MET A 65 11.47 -8.65 4.24
C MET A 65 11.08 -10.02 3.66
N GLU A 66 9.81 -10.22 3.29
CA GLU A 66 9.36 -11.42 2.59
C GLU A 66 10.16 -11.63 1.29
N LYS A 67 10.33 -10.55 0.50
CA LYS A 67 11.03 -10.60 -0.80
C LYS A 67 12.52 -10.85 -0.66
N LEU A 68 13.16 -10.25 0.35
CA LEU A 68 14.57 -10.50 0.66
C LEU A 68 14.81 -11.91 1.22
N GLY A 69 13.81 -12.51 1.87
CA GLY A 69 13.88 -13.89 2.36
C GLY A 69 13.65 -14.96 1.27
N ALA A 70 13.21 -14.57 0.08
CA ALA A 70 12.92 -15.51 -1.00
C ALA A 70 14.19 -16.12 -1.62
N SER A 71 14.10 -17.38 -2.07
CA SER A 71 15.20 -18.04 -2.78
C SER A 71 15.58 -17.26 -4.04
N GLY A 72 16.87 -16.95 -4.21
CA GLY A 72 17.38 -16.17 -5.33
C GLY A 72 17.31 -14.65 -5.14
N ALA A 73 16.87 -14.17 -3.98
CA ALA A 73 16.94 -12.75 -3.64
C ALA A 73 18.40 -12.28 -3.52
N SER A 74 18.63 -11.02 -3.91
CA SER A 74 19.95 -10.38 -3.83
C SER A 74 20.42 -10.27 -2.37
N GLN A 75 21.59 -10.83 -2.09
CA GLN A 75 22.21 -10.81 -0.75
C GLN A 75 22.72 -9.43 -0.33
N SER A 76 22.74 -8.44 -1.24
CA SER A 76 23.25 -7.10 -0.97
C SER A 76 22.30 -5.98 -1.36
N ALA A 77 21.05 -6.28 -1.73
CA ALA A 77 20.10 -5.25 -2.19
C ALA A 77 19.86 -4.19 -1.10
N LEU A 78 19.58 -4.62 0.13
CA LEU A 78 19.38 -3.71 1.26
C LEU A 78 20.63 -2.87 1.58
N GLY A 79 21.82 -3.50 1.59
CA GLY A 79 23.08 -2.80 1.80
C GLY A 79 23.38 -1.75 0.72
N ARG A 80 23.08 -2.08 -0.56
CA ARG A 80 23.18 -1.14 -1.67
C ARG A 80 22.20 0.02 -1.54
N LEU A 81 20.96 -0.24 -1.11
CA LEU A 81 19.98 0.80 -0.86
C LEU A 81 20.50 1.80 0.20
N VAL A 82 20.99 1.29 1.33
CA VAL A 82 21.56 2.12 2.40
C VAL A 82 22.74 2.94 1.90
N TYR A 83 23.69 2.31 1.19
CA TYR A 83 24.86 3.00 0.65
C TYR A 83 24.46 4.08 -0.36
N MET A 84 23.56 3.77 -1.31
CA MET A 84 23.15 4.71 -2.36
C MET A 84 22.32 5.87 -1.81
N ALA A 85 21.49 5.63 -0.79
CA ALA A 85 20.74 6.69 -0.13
C ALA A 85 21.64 7.69 0.63
N LYS A 86 22.83 7.25 1.09
CA LYS A 86 23.77 8.11 1.85
C LYS A 86 24.86 8.75 0.99
N PHE A 87 25.39 8.01 0.02
CA PHE A 87 26.58 8.39 -0.75
C PHE A 87 26.37 8.36 -2.27
N GLY A 88 25.25 7.80 -2.73
CA GLY A 88 24.94 7.66 -4.15
C GLY A 88 24.05 8.78 -4.68
N SER A 89 23.32 8.48 -5.75
CA SER A 89 22.31 9.36 -6.32
C SER A 89 20.90 8.88 -6.00
N PRO A 90 19.89 9.76 -6.00
CA PRO A 90 18.49 9.36 -5.85
C PRO A 90 18.01 8.34 -6.90
N ALA A 91 18.57 8.38 -8.11
CA ALA A 91 18.26 7.40 -9.15
C ALA A 91 18.80 6.01 -8.79
N CYS A 92 20.05 5.91 -8.34
CA CYS A 92 20.65 4.66 -7.89
C CYS A 92 19.98 4.12 -6.61
N ALA A 93 19.56 5.00 -5.71
CA ALA A 93 18.81 4.59 -4.51
C ALA A 93 17.45 3.97 -4.90
N ARG A 94 16.77 4.53 -5.91
CA ARG A 94 15.52 3.96 -6.43
C ARG A 94 15.73 2.59 -7.05
N GLU A 95 16.74 2.44 -7.90
CA GLU A 95 17.09 1.13 -8.49
C GLU A 95 17.40 0.08 -7.41
N ALA A 96 18.13 0.48 -6.35
CA ALA A 96 18.41 -0.41 -5.23
C ALA A 96 17.14 -0.75 -4.42
N ALA A 97 16.20 0.20 -4.27
CA ALA A 97 14.90 -0.06 -3.65
C ALA A 97 14.04 -1.02 -4.49
N ASP A 98 14.03 -0.87 -5.82
CA ASP A 98 13.35 -1.79 -6.73
C ASP A 98 13.91 -3.22 -6.60
N ALA A 99 15.23 -3.35 -6.43
CA ALA A 99 15.88 -4.64 -6.18
C ALA A 99 15.56 -5.24 -4.81
N VAL A 100 15.26 -4.42 -3.79
CA VAL A 100 14.76 -4.90 -2.47
C VAL A 100 13.34 -5.45 -2.61
N LEU A 101 12.47 -4.73 -3.34
CA LEU A 101 11.08 -5.14 -3.55
C LEU A 101 10.97 -6.36 -4.47
N ASN A 102 11.96 -6.59 -5.33
CA ASN A 102 12.13 -7.81 -6.14
C ASN A 102 10.83 -8.25 -6.84
N CYS A 103 10.13 -7.30 -7.45
CA CYS A 103 8.87 -7.54 -8.16
C CYS A 103 8.82 -6.73 -9.47
N PRO A 104 8.03 -7.17 -10.48
CA PRO A 104 8.03 -6.52 -11.80
C PRO A 104 7.62 -5.04 -11.80
N ASN A 105 6.69 -4.65 -10.93
CA ASN A 105 6.17 -3.27 -10.84
C ASN A 105 6.23 -2.80 -9.38
N PRO A 106 7.40 -2.34 -8.89
CA PRO A 106 7.57 -1.94 -7.49
C PRO A 106 6.62 -0.83 -7.04
N LYS A 107 6.35 0.14 -7.92
CA LYS A 107 5.39 1.20 -7.64
C LYS A 107 3.98 0.66 -7.44
N ASP A 108 3.52 -0.23 -8.32
CA ASP A 108 2.17 -0.82 -8.21
C ASP A 108 2.05 -1.67 -6.94
N ALA A 109 3.10 -2.38 -6.54
CA ALA A 109 3.13 -3.14 -5.28
C ALA A 109 2.88 -2.23 -4.06
N LEU A 110 3.43 -1.01 -4.05
CA LEU A 110 3.15 -0.05 -2.97
C LEU A 110 1.67 0.36 -2.92
N PHE A 111 1.05 0.57 -4.08
CA PHE A 111 -0.39 0.85 -4.16
C PHE A 111 -1.21 -0.36 -3.70
N GLU A 112 -0.85 -1.58 -4.11
CA GLU A 112 -1.54 -2.80 -3.69
C GLU A 112 -1.49 -3.02 -2.17
N ILE A 113 -0.35 -2.71 -1.53
CA ILE A 113 -0.20 -2.74 -0.06
C ILE A 113 -1.13 -1.69 0.59
N ALA A 114 -1.10 -0.45 0.12
CA ALA A 114 -1.95 0.62 0.62
C ALA A 114 -3.45 0.27 0.48
N GLU A 115 -3.87 -0.20 -0.70
CA GLU A 115 -5.24 -0.66 -0.94
C GLU A 115 -5.62 -1.83 -0.02
N GLY A 116 -4.70 -2.75 0.23
CA GLY A 116 -4.89 -3.87 1.15
C GLY A 116 -5.24 -3.42 2.57
N LEU A 117 -4.52 -2.43 3.09
CA LEU A 117 -4.77 -1.84 4.42
C LEU A 117 -6.13 -1.12 4.48
N LEU A 118 -6.52 -0.44 3.40
CA LEU A 118 -7.73 0.39 3.33
C LEU A 118 -9.00 -0.40 3.02
N ARG A 119 -8.89 -1.58 2.42
CA ARG A 119 -10.03 -2.36 1.90
C ARG A 119 -11.06 -2.71 2.98
N SER A 120 -10.64 -3.01 4.20
CA SER A 120 -11.55 -3.32 5.32
C SER A 120 -12.31 -2.09 5.81
N LEU A 121 -11.72 -0.90 5.66
CA LEU A 121 -12.25 0.38 6.11
C LEU A 121 -13.16 1.07 5.08
N ALA A 122 -13.16 0.59 3.83
CA ALA A 122 -13.80 1.26 2.70
C ALA A 122 -15.30 1.57 2.89
N ALA A 123 -16.05 0.66 3.53
CA ALA A 123 -17.47 0.88 3.79
C ALA A 123 -17.69 2.08 4.72
N ASP A 124 -16.96 2.10 5.84
CA ASP A 124 -17.06 3.16 6.83
C ASP A 124 -16.51 4.49 6.29
N GLY A 125 -15.44 4.44 5.50
CA GLY A 125 -14.87 5.61 4.83
C GLY A 125 -15.84 6.29 3.87
N VAL A 126 -16.56 5.51 3.04
CA VAL A 126 -17.60 6.04 2.14
C VAL A 126 -18.77 6.66 2.92
N ILE A 127 -19.18 6.03 4.04
CA ILE A 127 -20.25 6.58 4.88
C ILE A 127 -19.81 7.90 5.50
N ALA A 128 -18.61 7.95 6.10
CA ALA A 128 -18.08 9.15 6.72
C ALA A 128 -17.96 10.31 5.71
N GLN A 129 -17.47 10.04 4.49
CA GLN A 129 -17.38 11.06 3.44
C GLN A 129 -18.75 11.65 3.10
N ARG A 130 -19.80 10.82 2.99
CA ARG A 130 -21.17 11.31 2.73
C ARG A 130 -21.71 12.13 3.89
N GLU A 131 -21.45 11.70 5.12
CA GLU A 131 -21.87 12.43 6.32
C GLU A 131 -21.20 13.80 6.45
N ASP A 132 -19.94 13.92 6.00
CA ASP A 132 -19.19 15.18 5.94
C ASP A 132 -19.67 16.10 4.81
N GLU A 133 -20.10 15.55 3.67
CA GLU A 133 -20.65 16.32 2.52
C GLU A 133 -22.04 16.92 2.78
N GLU A 134 -22.76 16.44 3.80
CA GLU A 134 -24.09 16.92 4.19
C GLU A 134 -24.07 18.10 5.19
N LEU A 135 -22.89 18.50 5.67
CA LEU A 135 -22.69 19.59 6.66
C LEU A 135 -22.36 20.92 5.99
#